data_AF-A0A7R9XQ13-F1
#
_entry.id   AF-A0A7R9XQ13-F1
#
_cell.length_a   1.000
_cell.length_b   1.000
_cell.length_c   1.000
_cell.angle_alpha   90.00
_cell.angle_beta   90.00
_cell.angle_gamma   90.00
#
_symmetry.space_group_name_H-M   'P 1'
#
loop_
_entity.id
_entity.type
_entity.pdbx_description
1 polymer ?
#
loop_
_entity_poly.entity_id
_entity_poly.type
_entity_poly.pdbx_seq_one_letter_code
_entity_poly.pdbx_strand_id
1 'polypeptide(L)'
;KVLADVERMRSSAKDESAAGILGEAVRAMAPLGDAAAVAIRSALHDIADDRMEKIAVRIRELLVTPLATKCCGMLKQLRGITATYRMTNKPAPERASHYVPSVLAPLRTFVTETAIPAKLTEAAKATLVAEVAGQGTDSFTD
;
A
#
# COMPACT_ATOMS: atom_id res chain seq x y z
N LYS A 1 -3.25 36.43 -5.92
CA LYS A 1 -3.83 35.45 -4.96
C LYS A 1 -2.91 34.25 -4.73
N VAL A 2 -2.33 33.68 -5.79
CA VAL A 2 -1.42 32.52 -5.76
C VAL A 2 -0.17 32.71 -4.90
N LEU A 3 0.52 33.85 -5.07
CA LEU A 3 1.73 34.14 -4.32
C LEU A 3 1.49 34.13 -2.80
N ALA A 4 0.36 34.69 -2.37
CA ALA A 4 -0.04 34.75 -0.97
C ALA A 4 -0.31 33.36 -0.37
N ASP A 5 -0.88 32.43 -1.15
CA ASP A 5 -1.10 31.04 -0.69
C ASP A 5 0.23 30.29 -0.53
N VAL A 6 1.19 30.49 -1.43
CA VAL A 6 2.52 29.86 -1.34
C VAL A 6 3.35 30.44 -0.20
N GLU A 7 3.26 31.75 0.05
CA GLU A 7 3.85 32.39 1.25
C GLU A 7 3.23 31.86 2.54
N ARG A 8 1.91 31.60 2.54
CA ARG A 8 1.23 30.97 3.67
C ARG A 8 1.73 29.55 3.92
N MET A 9 1.92 28.75 2.88
CA MET A 9 2.51 27.41 2.98
C MET A 9 3.96 27.44 3.49
N ARG A 10 4.77 28.40 3.02
CA ARG A 10 6.14 28.61 3.52
C ARG A 10 6.15 28.95 5.01
N SER A 11 5.25 29.82 5.47
CA SER A 11 5.16 30.21 6.88
C SER A 11 4.70 29.07 7.81
N SER A 12 4.04 28.04 7.26
CA SER A 12 3.55 26.88 8.01
C SER A 12 4.49 25.66 7.96
N ALA A 13 5.56 25.71 7.15
CA ALA A 13 6.52 24.62 7.03
C ALA A 13 7.42 24.55 8.27
N LYS A 14 7.45 23.39 8.93
CA LYS A 14 8.32 23.12 10.09
C LYS A 14 9.75 22.68 9.70
N ASP A 15 9.94 22.32 8.44
CA ASP A 15 11.21 21.89 7.86
C ASP A 15 11.86 23.06 7.11
N GLU A 16 13.09 23.39 7.50
CA GLU A 16 13.86 24.52 6.97
C GLU A 16 14.23 24.32 5.48
N SER A 17 14.39 23.06 5.03
CA SER A 17 14.62 22.71 3.62
C SER A 17 13.36 22.94 2.77
N ALA A 18 12.20 22.54 3.28
CA ALA A 18 10.92 22.77 2.61
C ALA A 18 10.58 24.27 2.51
N ALA A 19 10.87 25.03 3.57
CA ALA A 19 10.70 26.48 3.57
C ALA A 19 11.65 27.19 2.57
N GLY A 20 12.86 26.64 2.37
CA GLY A 20 13.82 27.09 1.38
C GLY A 20 13.33 26.89 -0.06
N ILE A 21 12.89 25.67 -0.40
CA ILE A 21 12.36 25.33 -1.73
C ILE A 21 11.13 26.18 -2.07
N LEU A 22 10.22 26.37 -1.11
CA LEU A 22 9.05 27.23 -1.29
C LEU A 22 9.45 28.70 -1.47
N GLY A 23 10.49 29.16 -0.79
CA GLY A 23 11.03 30.52 -0.95
C GLY A 23 11.65 30.78 -2.33
N GLU A 24 12.36 29.81 -2.89
CA GLU A 24 12.87 29.88 -4.27
C GLU A 24 11.74 29.85 -5.30
N ALA A 25 10.73 29.00 -5.09
CA ALA A 25 9.56 28.94 -5.97
C ALA A 25 8.80 30.28 -6.00
N VAL A 26 8.60 30.95 -4.85
CA VAL A 26 7.95 32.27 -4.80
C VAL A 26 8.75 33.33 -5.56
N ARG A 27 10.08 33.36 -5.39
CA ARG A 27 10.96 34.29 -6.13
C ARG A 27 10.95 34.02 -7.62
N ALA A 28 10.97 32.75 -8.00
CA ALA A 28 10.93 32.34 -9.40
C ALA A 28 9.59 32.68 -10.06
N MET A 29 8.46 32.63 -9.33
CA MET A 29 7.11 32.90 -9.85
C MET A 29 6.72 34.38 -9.85
N ALA A 30 7.34 35.22 -9.02
CA ALA A 30 7.04 36.66 -8.91
C ALA A 30 6.98 37.43 -10.26
N PRO A 31 7.86 37.17 -11.25
CA PRO A 31 7.81 37.87 -12.54
C PRO A 31 6.87 37.29 -13.60
N LEU A 32 6.29 36.09 -13.41
CA LEU A 32 5.61 35.36 -14.51
C LEU A 32 4.10 35.66 -14.69
N GLY A 33 3.50 36.50 -13.85
CA GLY A 33 2.08 36.82 -13.92
C GLY A 33 1.15 35.68 -13.47
N ASP A 34 -0.14 35.99 -13.27
CA ASP A 34 -1.08 35.06 -12.61
C ASP A 34 -1.35 33.77 -13.40
N ALA A 35 -1.37 33.83 -14.73
CA ALA A 35 -1.64 32.66 -15.58
C ALA A 35 -0.53 31.61 -15.52
N ALA A 36 0.73 32.04 -15.56
CA ALA A 36 1.88 31.15 -15.45
C ALA A 36 2.01 30.58 -14.02
N ALA A 37 1.72 31.37 -12.99
CA ALA A 37 1.70 30.89 -11.61
C ALA A 37 0.62 29.81 -11.37
N VAL A 38 -0.53 29.92 -12.05
CA VAL A 38 -1.57 28.87 -12.03
C VAL A 38 -1.11 27.60 -12.74
N ALA A 39 -0.50 27.73 -13.92
CA ALA A 39 0.00 26.59 -14.68
C ALA A 39 1.11 25.82 -13.92
N ILE A 40 2.05 26.54 -13.30
CA ILE A 40 3.13 25.94 -12.51
C ILE A 40 2.55 25.18 -11.31
N ARG A 41 1.58 25.76 -10.59
CA ARG A 41 0.94 25.06 -9.46
C ARG A 41 0.20 23.81 -9.91
N SER A 42 -0.54 23.87 -11.03
CA SER A 42 -1.22 22.68 -11.56
C SER A 42 -0.22 21.58 -11.86
N ALA A 43 0.85 21.91 -12.59
CA ALA A 43 1.91 20.95 -12.90
C ALA A 43 2.58 20.39 -11.64
N LEU A 44 2.79 21.20 -10.60
CA LEU A 44 3.34 20.74 -9.32
C LEU A 44 2.38 19.80 -8.58
N HIS A 45 1.07 20.07 -8.60
CA HIS A 45 0.07 19.15 -8.05
C HIS A 45 0.06 17.83 -8.81
N ASP A 46 0.04 17.87 -10.14
CA ASP A 46 0.04 16.66 -10.97
C ASP A 46 1.29 15.80 -10.71
N ILE A 47 2.46 16.42 -10.57
CA ILE A 47 3.71 15.72 -10.22
C ILE A 47 3.66 15.15 -8.80
N ALA A 48 3.09 15.88 -7.84
CA ALA A 48 2.97 15.41 -6.46
C ALA A 48 2.03 14.21 -6.38
N ASP A 49 0.90 14.26 -7.08
CA ASP A 49 -0.10 13.18 -7.12
C ASP A 49 0.49 11.92 -7.76
N ASP A 50 1.18 12.03 -8.90
CA ASP A 50 1.87 10.90 -9.54
C ASP A 50 2.94 10.28 -8.64
N ARG A 51 3.72 11.10 -7.93
CA ARG A 51 4.73 10.59 -6.98
C ARG A 51 4.10 9.91 -5.78
N MET A 52 3.01 10.45 -5.24
CA MET A 52 2.30 9.87 -4.11
C MET A 52 1.70 8.52 -4.49
N GLU A 53 1.12 8.40 -5.69
CA GLU A 53 0.62 7.12 -6.19
C GLU A 53 1.74 6.09 -6.33
N LYS A 54 2.88 6.47 -6.92
CA LYS A 54 4.06 5.58 -7.04
C LYS A 54 4.59 5.12 -5.68
N ILE A 55 4.66 6.02 -4.70
CA ILE A 55 5.06 5.68 -3.33
C ILE A 55 4.04 4.72 -2.70
N ALA A 56 2.75 4.97 -2.87
CA ALA A 56 1.69 4.11 -2.35
C ALA A 56 1.77 2.69 -2.93
N VAL A 57 1.96 2.56 -4.24
CA VAL A 57 2.20 1.28 -4.92
C VAL A 57 3.44 0.59 -4.34
N ARG A 58 4.55 1.33 -4.17
CA ARG A 58 5.80 0.74 -3.66
C ARG A 58 5.68 0.24 -2.23
N ILE A 59 5.03 1.00 -1.35
CA ILE A 59 4.74 0.57 0.02
C ILE A 59 3.90 -0.69 -0.01
N ARG A 60 2.88 -0.74 -0.88
CA ARG A 60 2.01 -1.91 -1.02
C ARG A 60 2.80 -3.15 -1.43
N GLU A 61 3.66 -3.05 -2.45
CA GLU A 61 4.54 -4.14 -2.88
C GLU A 61 5.44 -4.65 -1.75
N LEU A 62 6.01 -3.73 -0.96
CA LEU A 62 6.90 -4.04 0.16
C LEU A 62 6.18 -4.72 1.33
N LEU A 63 4.87 -4.52 1.46
CA LEU A 63 4.05 -5.17 2.48
C LEU A 63 3.49 -6.51 1.99
N VAL A 64 2.90 -6.53 0.79
CA VAL A 64 2.20 -7.69 0.25
C VAL A 64 3.18 -8.81 -0.09
N THR A 65 4.29 -8.51 -0.78
CA THR A 65 5.21 -9.54 -1.28
C THR A 65 5.80 -10.41 -0.16
N PRO A 66 6.33 -9.86 0.94
CA PRO A 66 6.86 -10.69 2.02
C PRO A 66 5.77 -11.47 2.78
N LEU A 67 4.59 -10.88 2.96
CA LEU A 67 3.46 -11.55 3.63
C LEU A 67 2.95 -12.72 2.81
N ALA A 68 2.72 -12.50 1.51
CA ALA A 68 2.31 -13.54 0.58
C ALA A 68 3.36 -14.64 0.47
N THR A 69 4.65 -14.30 0.38
CA THR A 69 5.74 -15.29 0.33
C THR A 69 5.71 -16.21 1.54
N LYS A 70 5.54 -15.66 2.75
CA LYS A 70 5.45 -16.46 3.99
C LYS A 70 4.21 -17.36 4.01
N CYS A 71 3.04 -16.81 3.69
CA CYS A 71 1.79 -17.59 3.69
C CYS A 71 1.81 -18.68 2.60
N CYS A 72 2.24 -18.33 1.38
CA CYS A 72 2.32 -19.25 0.25
C CYS A 72 3.40 -20.32 0.42
N GLY A 73 4.51 -20.00 1.09
CA GLY A 73 5.55 -20.97 1.43
C GLY A 73 4.98 -22.14 2.23
N MET A 74 4.10 -21.86 3.19
CA MET A 74 3.42 -22.90 3.96
C MET A 74 2.42 -23.68 3.10
N LEU A 75 1.64 -22.99 2.25
CA LEU A 75 0.72 -23.66 1.32
C LEU A 75 1.44 -24.61 0.34
N LYS A 76 2.66 -24.29 -0.10
CA LYS A 76 3.42 -25.14 -1.03
C LYS A 76 3.71 -26.51 -0.44
N GLN A 77 3.96 -26.57 0.87
CA GLN A 77 4.17 -27.82 1.61
C GLN A 77 2.89 -28.68 1.64
N LEU A 78 1.71 -28.07 1.47
CA LEU A 78 0.42 -28.75 1.50
C LEU A 78 -0.02 -29.28 0.12
N ARG A 79 0.72 -29.02 -0.97
CA ARG A 79 0.38 -29.49 -2.32
C ARG A 79 0.22 -31.02 -2.39
N GLY A 80 1.01 -31.77 -1.60
CA GLY A 80 0.93 -33.24 -1.52
C GLY A 80 -0.35 -33.79 -0.88
N ILE A 81 -1.11 -32.97 -0.15
CA ILE A 81 -2.30 -33.40 0.59
C ILE A 81 -3.51 -33.55 -0.36
N THR A 82 -3.47 -32.90 -1.54
CA THR A 82 -4.54 -32.97 -2.54
C THR A 82 -4.82 -34.40 -3.04
N ALA A 83 -3.80 -35.25 -3.08
CA ALA A 83 -3.94 -36.66 -3.46
C ALA A 83 -4.86 -37.43 -2.49
N THR A 84 -4.86 -37.07 -1.20
CA THR A 84 -5.69 -37.72 -0.17
C THR A 84 -7.18 -37.40 -0.31
N TYR A 85 -7.52 -36.30 -1.01
CA TYR A 85 -8.89 -35.82 -1.19
C TYR A 85 -9.45 -35.99 -2.61
N ARG A 86 -8.59 -36.21 -3.62
CA ARG A 86 -9.00 -36.29 -5.04
C ARG A 86 -9.78 -37.55 -5.44
N MET A 87 -9.84 -38.59 -4.60
CA MET A 87 -10.38 -39.91 -4.97
C MET A 87 -11.35 -40.47 -3.92
N THR A 88 -12.13 -39.61 -3.26
CA THR A 88 -13.01 -40.08 -2.18
C THR A 88 -14.44 -39.60 -2.37
N ASN A 89 -15.41 -40.52 -2.36
CA ASN A 89 -16.86 -40.26 -2.21
C ASN A 89 -17.21 -39.69 -0.81
N LYS A 90 -16.28 -38.95 -0.19
CA LYS A 90 -16.49 -38.34 1.11
C LYS A 90 -17.47 -37.17 0.96
N PRO A 91 -18.37 -36.98 1.94
CA PRO A 91 -19.22 -35.81 1.97
C PRO A 91 -18.38 -34.53 2.02
N ALA A 92 -18.97 -33.41 1.61
CA ALA A 92 -18.32 -32.12 1.65
C ALA A 92 -17.80 -31.81 3.07
N PRO A 93 -16.59 -31.23 3.19
CA PRO A 93 -16.03 -30.92 4.50
C PRO A 93 -16.90 -29.88 5.23
N GLU A 94 -17.31 -30.20 6.45
CA GLU A 94 -18.12 -29.32 7.31
C GLU A 94 -17.26 -28.37 8.16
N ARG A 95 -15.94 -28.57 8.17
CA ARG A 95 -14.99 -27.81 9.01
C ARG A 95 -13.84 -27.28 8.18
N ALA A 96 -13.35 -26.10 8.58
CA ALA A 96 -12.14 -25.52 8.01
C ALA A 96 -10.92 -26.43 8.27
N SER A 97 -9.97 -26.41 7.33
CA SER A 97 -8.73 -27.18 7.43
C SER A 97 -7.89 -26.72 8.64
N HIS A 98 -7.36 -27.68 9.40
CA HIS A 98 -6.48 -27.42 10.53
C HIS A 98 -5.18 -26.69 10.16
N TYR A 99 -4.81 -26.67 8.87
CA TYR A 99 -3.64 -25.95 8.39
C TYR A 99 -3.90 -24.45 8.19
N VAL A 100 -5.16 -24.01 8.07
CA VAL A 100 -5.53 -22.62 7.77
C VAL A 100 -4.98 -21.63 8.81
N PRO A 101 -5.12 -21.86 10.13
CA PRO A 101 -4.57 -20.92 11.13
C PRO A 101 -3.06 -20.74 11.01
N SER A 102 -2.34 -21.83 10.73
CA SER A 102 -0.88 -21.81 10.57
C SER A 102 -0.48 -21.08 9.30
N VAL A 103 -1.15 -21.34 8.18
CA VAL A 103 -0.91 -20.67 6.90
C VAL A 103 -1.13 -19.15 6.99
N LEU A 104 -2.20 -18.73 7.69
CA LEU A 104 -2.58 -17.32 7.81
C LEU A 104 -1.91 -16.62 9.00
N ALA A 105 -1.12 -17.33 9.81
CA ALA A 105 -0.45 -16.75 10.98
C ALA A 105 0.38 -15.49 10.64
N PRO A 106 1.19 -15.44 9.56
CA PRO A 106 1.96 -14.24 9.23
C PRO A 106 1.08 -13.02 8.97
N LEU A 107 -0.05 -13.22 8.30
CA LEU A 107 -1.03 -12.18 8.00
C LEU A 107 -1.76 -11.73 9.26
N ARG A 108 -2.18 -12.67 10.12
CA ARG A 108 -2.85 -12.38 11.39
C ARG A 108 -1.95 -11.58 12.33
N THR A 109 -0.69 -11.99 12.51
CA THR A 109 0.29 -11.27 13.31
C THR A 109 0.51 -9.85 12.77
N PHE A 110 0.64 -9.69 11.45
CA PHE A 110 0.78 -8.36 10.86
C PHE A 110 -0.40 -7.44 11.17
N VAL A 111 -1.64 -7.93 11.02
CA VAL A 111 -2.86 -7.14 11.18
C VAL A 111 -3.29 -6.96 12.65
N THR A 112 -2.82 -7.79 13.57
CA THR A 112 -3.30 -7.78 14.98
C THR A 112 -2.22 -7.42 16.00
N GLU A 113 -0.98 -7.84 15.77
CA GLU A 113 0.05 -7.88 16.82
C GLU A 113 1.18 -6.86 16.61
N THR A 114 1.22 -6.16 15.46
CA THR A 114 2.21 -5.12 15.20
C THR A 114 1.69 -3.73 15.57
N ALA A 115 2.57 -2.74 15.71
CA ALA A 115 2.16 -1.34 15.92
C ALA A 115 1.55 -0.67 14.66
N ILE A 116 1.67 -1.34 13.50
CA ILE A 116 1.22 -0.88 12.18
C ILE A 116 -0.32 -0.87 12.02
N PRO A 117 -1.08 -1.89 12.45
CA PRO A 117 -2.54 -1.91 12.34
C PRO A 117 -3.26 -0.80 13.12
N ALA A 118 -2.62 -0.15 14.10
CA ALA A 118 -3.17 1.05 14.74
C ALA A 118 -3.13 2.29 13.82
N LYS A 119 -2.28 2.27 12.78
CA LYS A 119 -2.08 3.37 11.81
C LYS A 119 -2.78 3.13 10.47
N LEU A 120 -3.24 1.91 10.21
CA LEU A 120 -3.96 1.56 8.98
C LEU A 120 -5.48 1.67 9.19
N THR A 121 -6.19 2.18 8.19
CA THR A 121 -7.65 2.14 8.16
C THR A 121 -8.13 0.70 7.95
N GLU A 122 -9.34 0.38 8.39
CA GLU A 122 -9.93 -0.96 8.16
C GLU A 122 -10.04 -1.30 6.67
N ALA A 123 -10.32 -0.31 5.82
CA ALA A 123 -10.31 -0.48 4.37
C ALA A 123 -8.91 -0.88 3.85
N ALA A 124 -7.85 -0.23 4.32
CA ALA A 124 -6.48 -0.56 3.91
C ALA A 124 -6.07 -1.97 4.37
N LYS A 125 -6.49 -2.39 5.58
CA LYS A 125 -6.29 -3.75 6.07
C LYS A 125 -7.01 -4.76 5.17
N ALA A 126 -8.28 -4.53 4.86
CA ALA A 126 -9.06 -5.42 4.00
C ALA A 126 -8.43 -5.56 2.60
N THR A 127 -8.00 -4.46 1.98
CA THR A 127 -7.31 -4.48 0.68
C THR A 127 -6.02 -5.30 0.75
N LEU A 128 -5.20 -5.10 1.79
CA LEU A 128 -3.95 -5.84 1.97
C LEU A 128 -4.20 -7.35 2.14
N VAL A 129 -5.22 -7.74 2.92
CA VAL A 129 -5.62 -9.14 3.06
C VAL A 129 -6.06 -9.73 1.72
N ALA A 130 -6.88 -9.00 0.96
CA ALA A 130 -7.37 -9.44 -0.34
C ALA A 130 -6.23 -9.60 -1.36
N GLU A 131 -5.27 -8.68 -1.41
CA GLU A 131 -4.13 -8.76 -2.32
C GLU A 131 -3.18 -9.92 -1.98
N VAL A 132 -2.91 -10.16 -0.68
CA VAL A 132 -2.11 -11.32 -0.25
C VAL A 132 -2.82 -12.63 -0.59
N ALA A 133 -4.14 -12.71 -0.39
CA ALA A 133 -4.93 -13.87 -0.77
C ALA A 133 -4.98 -14.08 -2.30
N GLY A 134 -5.05 -12.99 -3.06
CA GLY A 134 -4.97 -12.99 -4.53
C GLY A 134 -3.66 -13.59 -5.04
N GLN A 135 -2.52 -13.10 -4.55
CA GLN A 135 -1.20 -13.70 -4.90
C GLN A 135 -1.10 -15.18 -4.54
N GLY A 136 -1.71 -15.58 -3.42
CA GLY A 136 -1.79 -16.98 -3.02
C GLY A 136 -2.69 -17.81 -3.94
N THR A 137 -3.74 -17.23 -4.52
CA THR A 137 -4.59 -17.92 -5.50
C THR A 137 -3.82 -18.11 -6.81
N ASP A 138 -3.20 -17.05 -7.32
CA ASP A 138 -2.42 -17.09 -8.57
C ASP A 138 -1.28 -18.10 -8.49
N SER A 139 -0.62 -18.20 -7.33
CA SER A 139 0.47 -19.15 -7.08
C SER A 139 0.04 -20.63 -7.08
N PHE A 140 -1.26 -20.94 -7.11
CA PHE A 140 -1.81 -22.29 -6.99
C PHE A 140 -2.83 -22.64 -8.08
N THR A 141 -3.00 -21.77 -9.09
CA THR A 141 -3.92 -22.01 -10.23
C THR A 141 -3.19 -22.56 -11.48
N ASP A 142 -2.06 -23.25 -11.29
CA ASP A 142 -1.40 -24.07 -12.35
C ASP A 142 -2.12 -25.41 -12.56
#